data_AF-E2J690-F1
#
_entry.id   AF-E2J690-F1
#
_cell.length_a   1.000
_cell.length_b   1.000
_cell.length_c   1.000
_cell.angle_alpha   90.00
_cell.angle_beta   90.00
_cell.angle_gamma   90.00
#
_symmetry.space_group_name_H-M   'P 1'
#
loop_
_entity.id
_entity.type
_entity.pdbx_description
1 polymer ?
#
loop_
_entity_poly.entity_id
_entity_poly.type
_entity_poly.pdbx_seq_one_letter_code
_entity_poly.pdbx_strand_id
1 'polypeptide(L)'
;LVALLVLGAHMANGEETSGFFQEAFKAECQHLNGTERVRFLDRYIYNRQQYVHFDNDVGLYVADSPLGEPDAKYWNSQPDILEDRRTAVDRFCRHNYRVDTPFTVDRRVQPEVEIYPVQSGSLPQTNRLACYVMDFYPAEIEVKWFKNGQE
;
A
#
# COMPACT_ATOMS: atom_id res chain seq x y z
N LEU A 1 42.23 -26.05 -11.69
CA LEU A 1 41.80 -25.32 -10.47
C LEU A 1 41.38 -23.93 -10.89
N VAL A 2 40.07 -23.63 -10.89
CA VAL A 2 39.56 -22.30 -11.21
C VAL A 2 39.29 -21.59 -9.89
N ALA A 3 40.01 -20.50 -9.63
CA ALA A 3 39.73 -19.64 -8.50
C ALA A 3 38.64 -18.63 -8.92
N LEU A 4 37.43 -18.78 -8.36
CA LEU A 4 36.40 -17.74 -8.40
C LEU A 4 36.74 -16.70 -7.34
N LEU A 5 37.21 -15.53 -7.77
CA LEU A 5 37.31 -14.35 -6.92
C LEU A 5 35.93 -13.67 -6.92
N VAL A 6 35.16 -13.90 -5.86
CA VAL A 6 33.98 -13.07 -5.57
C VAL A 6 34.49 -11.78 -4.95
N LEU A 7 34.45 -10.69 -5.71
CA LEU A 7 34.67 -9.34 -5.18
C LEU A 7 33.50 -9.00 -4.25
N GLY A 8 33.68 -9.29 -2.96
CA GLY A 8 32.74 -8.87 -1.92
C GLY A 8 32.65 -7.35 -1.87
N ALA A 9 31.45 -6.82 -2.11
CA ALA A 9 31.13 -5.44 -1.79
C ALA A 9 31.46 -5.19 -0.31
N HIS A 10 32.10 -4.07 -0.01
CA HIS A 10 32.39 -3.68 1.37
C HIS A 10 31.07 -3.66 2.15
N MET A 11 30.96 -4.51 3.17
CA MET A 11 29.85 -4.44 4.10
C MET A 11 29.91 -3.04 4.73
N ALA A 12 28.86 -2.26 4.51
CA ALA A 12 28.67 -1.00 5.22
C ALA A 12 28.78 -1.31 6.71
N ASN A 13 29.67 -0.59 7.39
CA ASN A 13 30.00 -0.76 8.80
C ASN A 13 28.85 -0.24 9.68
N GLY A 14 27.64 -0.79 9.48
CA GLY A 14 26.51 -0.65 10.39
C GLY A 14 26.68 -1.67 11.50
N GLU A 15 26.71 -1.20 12.73
CA GLU A 15 26.66 -2.04 13.92
C GLU A 15 25.49 -3.02 13.78
N GLU A 16 25.78 -4.32 13.87
CA GLU A 16 24.77 -5.37 13.75
C GLU A 16 23.76 -5.18 14.90
N THR A 17 22.57 -4.69 14.57
CA THR A 17 21.56 -4.35 15.57
C THR A 17 21.24 -5.58 16.42
N SER A 18 21.45 -5.49 17.73
CA SER A 18 21.20 -6.54 18.72
C SER A 18 19.70 -6.85 18.86
N GLY A 19 19.13 -7.50 17.85
CA GLY A 19 17.70 -7.77 17.74
C GLY A 19 16.86 -6.51 17.50
N PHE A 20 15.72 -6.67 16.85
CA PHE A 20 14.68 -5.64 16.80
C PHE A 20 13.33 -6.26 17.10
N PHE A 21 12.45 -5.43 17.66
CA PHE A 21 11.07 -5.72 17.91
C PHE A 21 10.24 -4.61 17.25
N GLN A 22 9.19 -5.00 16.54
CA GLN A 22 8.22 -4.09 15.97
C GLN A 22 6.83 -4.60 16.30
N GLU A 23 5.99 -3.74 16.85
CA GLU A 23 4.54 -3.97 16.97
C GLU A 23 3.86 -2.97 16.04
N ALA A 24 2.96 -3.46 15.19
CA ALA A 24 2.26 -2.65 14.22
C ALA A 24 0.76 -2.99 14.21
N PHE A 25 -0.03 -1.95 14.03
CA PHE A 25 -1.48 -2.03 13.96
C PHE A 25 -1.96 -1.37 12.67
N LYS A 26 -2.94 -1.99 12.00
CA LYS A 26 -3.53 -1.45 10.77
C LYS A 26 -5.05 -1.56 10.82
N ALA A 27 -5.71 -0.40 10.90
CA ALA A 27 -7.14 -0.26 10.64
C ALA A 27 -7.35 0.11 9.16
N GLU A 28 -7.86 -0.83 8.38
CA GLU A 28 -8.01 -0.74 6.92
C GLU A 28 -9.49 -0.70 6.53
N CYS A 29 -9.85 0.24 5.67
CA CYS A 29 -11.18 0.37 5.08
C CYS A 29 -11.08 0.10 3.57
N GLN A 30 -11.63 -1.03 3.12
CA GLN A 30 -11.66 -1.40 1.71
C GLN A 30 -13.00 -0.95 1.10
N HIS A 31 -12.94 0.02 0.19
CA HIS A 31 -14.10 0.59 -0.48
C HIS A 31 -14.28 -0.02 -1.87
N LEU A 32 -15.29 -0.88 -2.02
CA LEU A 32 -15.64 -1.54 -3.28
C LEU A 32 -16.91 -0.87 -3.82
N ASN A 33 -16.75 0.13 -4.69
CA ASN A 33 -17.82 1.02 -5.17
C ASN A 33 -18.30 2.02 -4.09
N GLY A 34 -17.45 3.01 -3.79
CA GLY A 34 -17.77 4.09 -2.86
C GLY A 34 -18.08 3.60 -1.44
N THR A 35 -19.27 3.91 -0.94
CA THR A 35 -19.72 3.49 0.40
C THR A 35 -20.74 2.35 0.38
N GLU A 36 -21.07 1.79 -0.79
CA GLU A 36 -22.06 0.72 -0.90
C GLU A 36 -21.54 -0.57 -0.25
N ARG A 37 -20.37 -1.04 -0.71
CA ARG A 37 -19.70 -2.21 -0.15
C ARG A 37 -18.39 -1.76 0.50
N VAL A 38 -18.34 -1.84 1.82
CA VAL A 38 -17.19 -1.44 2.62
C VAL A 38 -16.83 -2.59 3.54
N ARG A 39 -15.55 -2.96 3.55
CA ARG A 39 -15.00 -3.95 4.48
C ARG A 39 -14.00 -3.27 5.40
N PHE A 40 -14.18 -3.44 6.70
CA PHE A 40 -13.29 -2.99 7.74
C PHE A 40 -12.45 -4.16 8.24
N LEU A 41 -11.13 -3.99 8.20
CA LEU A 41 -10.14 -4.95 8.64
C LEU A 41 -9.23 -4.31 9.68
N ASP A 42 -9.10 -4.97 10.80
CA ASP A 42 -8.30 -4.51 11.93
C ASP A 42 -7.20 -5.53 12.20
N ARG A 43 -5.94 -5.20 11.93
CA ARG A 43 -4.84 -6.17 11.90
C ARG A 43 -3.77 -5.79 12.91
N TYR A 44 -3.38 -6.75 13.73
CA TYR A 44 -2.25 -6.63 14.65
C TYR A 44 -1.09 -7.50 14.18
N ILE A 45 0.09 -6.90 14.11
CA ILE A 45 1.24 -7.41 13.38
C ILE A 45 2.47 -7.31 14.28
N TYR A 46 3.00 -8.47 14.63
CA TYR A 46 4.22 -8.62 15.38
C TYR A 46 5.37 -8.84 14.41
N ASN A 47 6.33 -7.93 14.41
CA ASN A 47 7.36 -7.77 13.38
C ASN A 47 6.75 -7.69 11.98
N ARG A 48 6.72 -8.82 11.26
CA ARG A 48 6.16 -8.92 9.91
C ARG A 48 5.09 -10.01 9.81
N GLN A 49 4.66 -10.54 10.95
CA GLN A 49 3.67 -11.60 11.06
C GLN A 49 2.41 -11.05 11.73
N GLN A 50 1.33 -11.00 10.96
CA GLN A 50 0.01 -10.77 11.55
C GLN A 50 -0.31 -11.91 12.50
N TYR A 51 -0.76 -11.58 13.70
CA TYR A 51 -1.01 -12.58 14.75
C TYR A 51 -2.48 -12.63 15.18
N VAL A 52 -3.23 -11.54 15.03
CA VAL A 52 -4.68 -11.48 15.23
C VAL A 52 -5.29 -10.42 14.32
N HIS A 53 -6.53 -10.64 13.88
CA HIS A 53 -7.30 -9.63 13.17
C HIS A 53 -8.77 -9.64 13.54
N PHE A 54 -9.46 -8.52 13.32
CA PHE A 54 -10.92 -8.46 13.21
C PHE A 54 -11.29 -8.14 11.76
N ASP A 55 -12.34 -8.80 11.28
CA ASP A 55 -12.96 -8.58 9.98
C ASP A 55 -14.46 -8.35 10.22
N ASN A 56 -15.02 -7.24 9.72
CA ASN A 56 -16.44 -6.96 9.92
C ASN A 56 -17.35 -8.02 9.28
N ASP A 57 -16.89 -8.73 8.25
CA ASP A 57 -17.67 -9.79 7.60
C ASP A 57 -17.74 -11.05 8.48
N VAL A 58 -16.78 -11.22 9.40
CA VAL A 58 -16.74 -12.29 10.41
C VAL A 58 -17.39 -11.83 11.72
N GLY A 59 -17.18 -10.56 12.10
CA GLY A 59 -17.77 -9.93 13.28
C GLY A 59 -17.10 -10.29 14.61
N LEU A 60 -15.89 -10.87 14.58
CA LEU A 60 -15.08 -11.19 15.75
C LEU A 60 -13.58 -11.22 15.46
N TYR A 61 -12.77 -11.16 16.52
CA TYR A 61 -11.33 -11.30 16.42
C TYR A 61 -10.93 -12.76 16.18
N VAL A 62 -10.07 -13.00 15.21
CA VAL A 62 -9.54 -14.31 14.82
C VAL A 62 -8.03 -14.29 15.00
N ALA A 63 -7.51 -15.28 15.73
CA ALA A 63 -6.08 -15.48 15.87
C ALA A 63 -5.50 -16.11 14.58
N ASP A 64 -4.51 -15.47 13.98
CA ASP A 64 -3.80 -15.97 12.79
C ASP A 64 -2.54 -16.77 13.15
N SER A 65 -2.17 -16.76 14.43
CA SER A 65 -1.08 -17.55 14.99
C SER A 65 -1.34 -17.83 16.47
N PRO A 66 -0.64 -18.79 17.09
CA PRO A 66 -0.78 -19.07 18.52
C PRO A 66 -0.54 -17.85 19.42
N LEU A 67 0.29 -16.90 18.98
CA LEU A 67 0.56 -15.66 19.70
C LEU A 67 -0.71 -14.82 19.90
N GLY A 68 -1.65 -14.85 18.97
CA GLY A 68 -2.89 -14.05 19.03
C GLY A 68 -4.07 -14.72 19.71
N GLU A 69 -3.96 -15.99 20.09
CA GLU A 69 -5.06 -16.67 20.78
C GLU A 69 -5.50 -15.99 22.08
N PRO A 70 -4.59 -15.54 22.96
CA PRO A 70 -4.98 -14.85 24.19
C PRO A 70 -5.75 -13.56 23.90
N ASP A 71 -5.28 -12.77 22.94
CA ASP A 71 -5.88 -11.49 22.58
C ASP A 71 -7.26 -11.69 21.91
N ALA A 72 -7.37 -12.61 20.96
CA ALA A 72 -8.65 -12.94 20.33
C ALA A 72 -9.69 -13.41 21.36
N LYS A 73 -9.30 -14.30 22.30
CA LYS A 73 -10.18 -14.77 23.37
C LYS A 73 -10.60 -13.62 24.29
N TYR A 74 -9.65 -12.80 24.71
CA TYR A 74 -9.91 -11.67 25.60
C TYR A 74 -10.84 -10.65 24.94
N TRP A 75 -10.51 -10.14 23.76
CA TRP A 75 -11.32 -9.12 23.07
C TRP A 75 -12.72 -9.62 22.69
N ASN A 76 -12.85 -10.87 22.25
CA ASN A 76 -14.17 -11.45 21.97
C ASN A 76 -15.04 -11.65 23.22
N SER A 77 -14.44 -11.70 24.42
CA SER A 77 -15.17 -11.76 25.69
C SER A 77 -15.63 -10.39 26.21
N GLN A 78 -15.20 -9.29 25.57
CA GLN A 78 -15.52 -7.92 25.97
C GLN A 78 -16.58 -7.33 25.03
N PRO A 79 -17.87 -7.28 25.42
CA PRO A 79 -18.94 -6.83 24.53
C PRO A 79 -18.72 -5.43 23.96
N ASP A 80 -18.23 -4.50 24.77
CA ASP A 80 -18.02 -3.11 24.37
C ASP A 80 -16.94 -2.99 23.27
N ILE A 81 -15.85 -3.74 23.39
CA ILE A 81 -14.77 -3.77 22.39
C ILE A 81 -15.29 -4.36 21.08
N LEU A 82 -16.01 -5.49 21.18
CA LEU A 82 -16.49 -6.21 20.01
C LEU A 82 -17.54 -5.41 19.23
N GLU A 83 -18.44 -4.72 19.93
CA GLU A 83 -19.46 -3.88 19.31
C GLU A 83 -18.86 -2.59 18.70
N ASP A 84 -17.89 -1.97 19.38
CA ASP A 84 -17.14 -0.84 18.83
C ASP A 84 -16.43 -1.22 17.50
N ARG A 85 -15.91 -2.45 17.41
CA ARG A 85 -15.27 -2.97 16.18
C ARG A 85 -16.27 -3.33 15.09
N ARG A 86 -17.40 -3.94 15.42
CA ARG A 86 -18.48 -4.23 14.46
C ARG A 86 -19.04 -2.98 13.81
N THR A 87 -19.20 -1.91 14.59
CA THR A 87 -19.72 -0.63 14.11
C THR A 87 -18.68 0.23 13.39
N ALA A 88 -17.38 -0.14 13.45
CA ALA A 88 -16.28 0.59 12.80
C ALA A 88 -16.47 0.78 11.29
N VAL A 89 -17.10 -0.19 10.60
CA VAL A 89 -17.38 -0.07 9.17
C VAL A 89 -18.24 1.16 8.83
N ASP A 90 -19.16 1.54 9.71
CA ASP A 90 -20.01 2.72 9.52
C ASP A 90 -19.40 3.96 10.18
N ARG A 91 -19.11 3.88 11.48
CA ARG A 91 -18.68 5.04 12.28
C ARG A 91 -17.30 5.57 11.89
N PHE A 92 -16.43 4.70 11.34
CA PHE A 92 -15.08 5.06 10.94
C PHE A 92 -14.96 5.04 9.41
N CYS A 93 -15.16 3.91 8.74
CA CYS A 93 -14.88 3.82 7.30
C CYS A 93 -15.82 4.68 6.44
N ARG A 94 -17.15 4.46 6.52
CA ARG A 94 -18.11 5.26 5.73
C ARG A 94 -18.11 6.73 6.12
N HIS A 95 -17.93 7.03 7.40
CA HIS A 95 -17.80 8.39 7.89
C HIS A 95 -16.59 9.09 7.24
N ASN A 96 -15.39 8.54 7.40
CA ASN A 96 -14.16 9.16 6.90
C ASN A 96 -14.14 9.23 5.37
N TYR A 97 -14.65 8.20 4.67
CA TYR A 97 -14.74 8.27 3.21
C TYR A 97 -15.50 9.51 2.74
N ARG A 98 -16.63 9.85 3.38
CA ARG A 98 -17.42 11.06 3.05
C ARG A 98 -16.65 12.34 3.36
N VAL A 99 -15.92 12.35 4.47
CA VAL A 99 -15.08 13.49 4.87
C VAL A 99 -13.93 13.71 3.87
N ASP A 100 -13.29 12.63 3.44
CA ASP A 100 -12.10 12.64 2.58
C ASP A 100 -12.41 12.75 1.08
N THR A 101 -13.65 12.45 0.68
CA THR A 101 -14.11 12.49 -0.71
C THR A 101 -13.66 13.77 -1.45
N PRO A 102 -13.96 15.00 -0.98
CA PRO A 102 -13.68 16.22 -1.74
C PRO A 102 -12.20 16.51 -2.00
N PHE A 103 -11.26 15.96 -1.21
CA PHE A 103 -9.82 16.26 -1.35
C PHE A 103 -8.94 15.04 -1.65
N THR A 104 -9.50 13.83 -1.61
CA THR A 104 -8.80 12.59 -1.97
C THR A 104 -9.47 11.92 -3.17
N VAL A 105 -10.73 11.52 -3.05
CA VAL A 105 -11.43 10.76 -4.10
C VAL A 105 -11.70 11.62 -5.33
N ASP A 106 -12.14 12.86 -5.12
CA ASP A 106 -12.47 13.81 -6.17
C ASP A 106 -11.27 14.65 -6.61
N ARG A 107 -10.10 14.45 -5.98
CA ARG A 107 -8.87 15.17 -6.34
C ARG A 107 -8.51 14.86 -7.79
N ARG A 108 -8.28 15.91 -8.57
CA ARG A 108 -7.75 15.83 -9.93
C ARG A 108 -6.58 16.79 -10.06
N VAL A 109 -5.46 16.30 -10.55
CA VAL A 109 -4.27 17.11 -10.88
C VAL A 109 -3.87 16.76 -12.31
N GLN A 110 -3.83 17.77 -13.17
CA GLN A 110 -3.48 17.59 -14.58
C GLN A 110 -2.01 17.22 -14.73
N PRO A 111 -1.66 16.33 -15.68
CA PRO A 111 -0.27 15.98 -15.92
C PRO A 111 0.53 17.11 -16.56
N GLU A 112 1.78 17.21 -16.15
CA GLU A 112 2.83 17.90 -16.88
C GLU A 112 3.49 16.93 -17.87
N VAL A 113 3.64 17.34 -19.13
CA VAL A 113 4.11 16.47 -20.21
C VAL A 113 5.33 17.07 -20.89
N GLU A 114 6.42 16.32 -20.90
CA GLU A 114 7.66 16.71 -21.57
C GLU A 114 8.15 15.61 -22.51
N ILE A 115 8.56 15.99 -23.72
CA ILE A 115 9.08 15.05 -24.71
C ILE A 115 10.54 15.37 -24.98
N TYR A 116 11.42 14.40 -24.75
CA TYR A 116 12.85 14.56 -24.99
C TYR A 116 13.41 13.53 -25.97
N PRO A 117 14.34 13.95 -26.85
CA PRO A 117 15.19 13.02 -27.56
C PRO A 117 16.05 12.24 -26.56
N VAL A 118 16.05 10.91 -26.65
CA VAL A 118 16.89 10.06 -25.80
C VAL A 118 18.02 9.47 -26.63
N GLN A 119 19.24 9.79 -26.24
CA GLN A 119 20.43 9.27 -26.89
C GLN A 119 20.61 7.80 -26.52
N SER A 120 20.61 6.94 -27.54
CA SER A 120 20.81 5.49 -27.35
C SER A 120 22.26 5.15 -27.67
N GLY A 121 23.12 5.20 -26.66
CA GLY A 121 24.53 4.79 -26.77
C GLY A 121 25.48 5.90 -27.24
N SER A 122 26.67 5.50 -27.70
CA SER A 122 27.82 6.35 -28.01
C SER A 122 27.78 7.03 -29.39
N LEU A 123 26.70 6.86 -30.17
CA LEU A 123 26.51 7.48 -31.47
C LEU A 123 25.63 8.74 -31.38
N PRO A 124 25.83 9.76 -32.24
CA PRO A 124 25.06 11.02 -32.20
C PRO A 124 23.61 10.91 -32.70
N GLN A 125 23.14 9.73 -33.09
CA GLN A 125 21.81 9.57 -33.68
C GLN A 125 20.74 9.39 -32.62
N THR A 126 19.79 10.32 -32.57
CA THR A 126 18.59 10.19 -31.74
C THR A 126 17.51 9.44 -32.49
N ASN A 127 17.32 8.16 -32.15
CA ASN A 127 16.27 7.32 -32.75
C ASN A 127 15.12 7.02 -31.79
N ARG A 128 15.14 7.61 -30.59
CA ARG A 128 14.12 7.38 -29.55
C ARG A 128 13.67 8.71 -28.95
N LEU A 129 12.39 8.75 -28.62
CA LEU A 129 11.79 9.81 -27.82
C LEU A 129 11.34 9.19 -26.48
N ALA A 130 11.48 9.96 -25.40
CA ALA A 130 10.83 9.68 -24.14
C ALA A 130 9.75 10.73 -23.89
N CYS A 131 8.58 10.29 -23.44
CA CYS A 131 7.51 11.13 -22.94
C CYS A 131 7.48 10.97 -21.43
N TYR A 132 7.82 12.04 -20.71
CA TYR A 132 7.72 12.12 -19.27
C TYR A 132 6.36 12.73 -18.94
N VAL A 133 5.54 11.98 -18.22
CA VAL A 133 4.23 12.41 -17.75
C VAL A 133 4.28 12.46 -16.24
N MET A 134 4.23 13.67 -15.68
CA MET A 134 4.57 13.96 -14.29
C MET A 134 3.43 14.69 -13.59
N ASP A 135 3.52 14.74 -12.26
CA ASP A 135 2.70 15.60 -11.39
C ASP A 135 1.17 15.48 -11.54
N PHE A 136 0.67 14.29 -11.86
CA PHE A 136 -0.76 14.03 -12.01
C PHE A 136 -1.36 13.19 -10.90
N TYR A 137 -2.68 13.27 -10.76
CA TYR A 137 -3.48 12.43 -9.87
C TYR A 137 -4.93 12.34 -10.41
N PRO A 138 -5.60 11.17 -10.35
CA PRO A 138 -5.14 9.90 -9.78
C PRO A 138 -4.16 9.15 -10.70
N ALA A 139 -3.77 7.92 -10.34
CA ALA A 139 -2.74 7.17 -11.05
C ALA A 139 -3.19 6.60 -12.40
N GLU A 140 -4.50 6.45 -12.61
CA GLU A 140 -5.06 5.97 -13.87
C GLU A 140 -4.80 6.98 -14.99
N ILE A 141 -4.10 6.53 -16.03
CA ILE A 141 -3.72 7.35 -17.18
C ILE A 141 -3.62 6.52 -18.46
N GLU A 142 -3.85 7.16 -19.60
CA GLU A 142 -3.63 6.58 -20.94
C GLU A 142 -2.67 7.48 -21.71
N VAL A 143 -1.60 6.89 -22.26
CA VAL A 143 -0.59 7.60 -23.06
C VAL A 143 -0.49 6.94 -24.44
N LYS A 144 -0.69 7.74 -25.49
CA LYS A 144 -0.64 7.32 -26.89
C LYS A 144 0.42 8.10 -27.65
N TRP A 145 1.09 7.42 -28.57
CA TRP A 145 2.01 8.06 -29.51
C TRP A 145 1.35 8.18 -30.87
N PHE A 146 1.66 9.23 -31.61
CA PHE A 146 1.21 9.40 -32.99
C PHE A 146 2.39 9.79 -33.87
N LYS A 147 2.42 9.26 -35.10
CA LYS A 147 3.34 9.68 -36.15
C LYS A 147 2.53 10.07 -37.37
N ASN A 148 2.62 11.34 -37.78
CA ASN A 148 1.90 11.87 -38.94
C ASN A 148 0.38 11.63 -38.88
N GLY A 149 -0.21 11.73 -37.69
CA GLY A 149 -1.65 11.57 -37.47
C GLY A 149 -2.14 10.11 -37.39
N GLN A 150 -1.23 9.14 -37.44
CA GLN A 150 -1.53 7.72 -37.19
C GLN A 150 -0.98 7.33 -35.83
N GLU A 151 -1.79 6.61 -35.04
CA GLU A 151 -1.36 5.98 -33.79
C GLU A 151 -0.37 4.84 -34.08
#